data_AF-A0A0W0YZ38-F1
#
_entry.id   AF-A0A0W0YZ38-F1
#
_cell.length_a   1.000
_cell.length_b   1.000
_cell.length_c   1.000
_cell.angle_alpha   90.00
_cell.angle_beta   90.00
_cell.angle_gamma   90.00
#
_symmetry.space_group_name_H-M   'P 1'
#
loop_
_entity.id
_entity.type
_entity.pdbx_description
1 polymer ?
#
loop_
_entity_poly.entity_id
_entity_poly.type
_entity_poly.pdbx_seq_one_letter_code
_entity_poly.pdbx_strand_id
1 'polypeptide(L)'
;MKIIEHIEGLVATRYSVIRDVLALIKLEARLARLSVFPLLLTLCFLMVILIMTWSLLMLLLGYVFMYFLNDTLLSIVGVLTVNILFFILSLSCLMSNLKKISFAKTREYFATKGQDQS
;
A
#
# COMPACT_ATOMS: atom_id res chain seq x y z
N MET A 1 -4.86 -0.60 -60.92
CA MET A 1 -5.66 -1.58 -60.15
C MET A 1 -4.84 -2.31 -59.07
N LYS A 2 -3.60 -2.75 -59.31
CA LYS A 2 -2.76 -3.44 -58.29
C LYS A 2 -2.29 -2.61 -57.07
N ILE A 3 -2.27 -1.28 -57.19
CA ILE A 3 -1.75 -0.40 -56.12
C ILE A 3 -2.79 -0.20 -55.00
N ILE A 4 -4.09 -0.30 -55.33
CA ILE A 4 -5.19 -0.05 -54.38
C ILE A 4 -5.32 -1.24 -53.41
N GLU A 5 -5.21 -2.48 -53.91
CA GLU A 5 -5.21 -3.71 -53.10
C GLU A 5 -4.04 -3.76 -52.09
N HIS A 6 -2.88 -3.23 -52.47
CA HIS A 6 -1.70 -3.20 -51.60
C HIS A 6 -1.83 -2.20 -50.45
N ILE A 7 -2.49 -1.07 -50.68
CA ILE A 7 -2.74 -0.05 -49.66
C ILE A 7 -3.82 -0.53 -48.69
N GLU A 8 -4.83 -1.24 -49.18
CA GLU A 8 -5.90 -1.83 -48.38
C GLU A 8 -5.36 -2.91 -47.43
N GLY A 9 -4.48 -3.79 -47.92
CA GLY A 9 -3.78 -4.78 -47.10
C GLY A 9 -2.87 -4.15 -46.03
N LEU A 10 -2.23 -3.01 -46.33
CA LEU A 10 -1.36 -2.31 -45.38
C LEU A 10 -2.16 -1.60 -44.28
N VAL A 11 -3.31 -1.00 -44.63
CA VAL A 11 -4.22 -0.36 -43.66
C VAL A 11 -4.90 -1.41 -42.77
N ALA A 12 -5.33 -2.55 -43.34
CA ALA A 12 -5.90 -3.66 -42.58
C ALA A 12 -4.90 -4.25 -41.56
N THR A 13 -3.64 -4.35 -41.95
CA THR A 13 -2.56 -4.83 -41.05
C THR A 13 -2.30 -3.84 -39.93
N ARG A 14 -2.25 -2.53 -40.20
CA ARG A 14 -2.10 -1.49 -39.17
C ARG A 14 -3.29 -1.46 -38.21
N TYR A 15 -4.51 -1.64 -38.69
CA TYR A 15 -5.71 -1.71 -37.85
C TYR A 15 -5.73 -2.96 -36.96
N SER A 16 -5.28 -4.11 -37.47
CA SER A 16 -5.10 -5.33 -36.67
C SER A 16 -4.12 -5.11 -35.52
N VAL A 17 -2.97 -4.49 -35.78
CA VAL A 17 -1.95 -4.24 -34.75
C VAL A 17 -2.48 -3.33 -33.65
N ILE A 18 -3.23 -2.28 -33.98
CA ILE A 18 -3.82 -1.37 -32.98
C ILE A 18 -4.85 -2.11 -32.12
N ARG A 19 -5.69 -2.95 -32.74
CA ARG A 19 -6.65 -3.80 -32.02
C ARG A 19 -5.96 -4.78 -31.08
N ASP A 20 -4.86 -5.38 -31.52
CA ASP A 20 -4.12 -6.37 -30.73
C ASP A 20 -3.40 -5.71 -29.55
N VAL A 21 -2.86 -4.49 -29.73
CA VAL A 21 -2.30 -3.67 -28.63
C VAL A 21 -3.38 -3.28 -27.62
N LEU A 22 -4.56 -2.86 -28.08
CA LEU A 22 -5.69 -2.56 -27.18
C LEU A 22 -6.17 -3.80 -26.42
N ALA A 23 -6.18 -4.97 -27.05
CA ALA A 23 -6.48 -6.24 -26.40
C ALA A 23 -5.42 -6.59 -25.35
N LEU A 24 -4.14 -6.34 -25.63
CA LEU A 24 -3.04 -6.53 -24.68
C LEU A 24 -3.21 -5.65 -23.44
N ILE A 25 -3.46 -4.35 -23.63
CA ILE A 25 -3.69 -3.40 -22.53
C ILE A 25 -4.90 -3.82 -21.67
N LYS A 26 -5.98 -4.29 -22.32
CA LYS A 26 -7.17 -4.79 -21.62
C LYS A 26 -6.88 -6.07 -20.84
N LEU A 27 -6.00 -6.93 -21.33
CA LEU A 27 -5.55 -8.15 -20.65
C LEU A 27 -4.69 -7.81 -19.43
N GLU A 28 -3.69 -6.95 -19.60
CA GLU A 28 -2.81 -6.45 -18.53
C GLU A 28 -3.63 -5.78 -17.42
N ALA A 29 -4.59 -4.92 -17.78
CA ALA A 29 -5.48 -4.28 -16.82
C ALA A 29 -6.36 -5.29 -16.07
N ARG A 30 -6.76 -6.40 -16.73
CA ARG A 30 -7.55 -7.47 -16.10
C ARG A 30 -6.68 -8.33 -15.18
N LEU A 31 -5.45 -8.65 -15.57
CA LEU A 31 -4.49 -9.38 -14.74
C LEU A 31 -4.06 -8.56 -13.53
N ALA A 32 -3.76 -7.27 -13.72
CA ALA A 32 -3.42 -6.35 -12.64
C ALA A 32 -4.59 -6.22 -11.65
N ARG A 33 -5.83 -6.12 -12.14
CA ARG A 33 -7.02 -6.12 -11.27
C ARG A 33 -7.17 -7.44 -10.50
N LEU A 34 -6.92 -8.57 -11.15
CA LEU A 34 -6.99 -9.90 -10.53
C LEU A 34 -5.90 -10.12 -9.49
N SER A 35 -4.78 -9.39 -9.56
CA SER A 35 -3.67 -9.44 -8.59
C SER A 35 -3.85 -8.44 -7.44
N VAL A 36 -4.34 -7.23 -7.73
CA VAL A 36 -4.56 -6.19 -6.72
C VAL A 36 -5.67 -6.60 -5.74
N PHE A 37 -6.74 -7.24 -6.23
CA PHE A 37 -7.84 -7.69 -5.37
C PHE A 37 -7.43 -8.69 -4.27
N PRO A 38 -6.80 -9.84 -4.57
CA PRO A 38 -6.36 -10.78 -3.54
C PRO A 38 -5.28 -10.19 -2.65
N LEU A 39 -4.42 -9.31 -3.16
CA LEU A 39 -3.42 -8.61 -2.36
C LEU A 39 -4.08 -7.66 -1.33
N LEU A 40 -5.06 -6.88 -1.75
CA LEU A 40 -5.81 -5.98 -0.87
C LEU A 40 -6.63 -6.75 0.15
N LEU A 41 -7.26 -7.85 -0.27
CA LEU A 41 -8.02 -8.75 0.61
C LEU A 41 -7.10 -9.37 1.68
N THR A 42 -5.94 -9.89 1.27
CA THR A 42 -4.95 -10.47 2.19
C THR A 42 -4.40 -9.43 3.16
N LEU A 43 -4.12 -8.20 2.69
CA LEU A 43 -3.69 -7.09 3.54
C LEU A 43 -4.77 -6.72 4.57
N CYS A 44 -6.04 -6.72 4.17
CA CYS A 44 -7.17 -6.48 5.06
C CYS A 44 -7.26 -7.56 6.14
N PHE A 45 -7.23 -8.84 5.76
CA PHE A 45 -7.22 -9.95 6.71
C PHE A 45 -6.01 -9.89 7.66
N LEU A 46 -4.83 -9.53 7.14
CA LEU A 46 -3.63 -9.35 7.96
C LEU A 46 -3.83 -8.25 9.02
N MET A 47 -4.43 -7.11 8.65
CA MET A 47 -4.76 -6.04 9.60
C MET A 47 -5.74 -6.51 10.68
N VAL A 48 -6.79 -7.25 10.30
CA VAL A 48 -7.76 -7.80 11.25
C VAL A 48 -7.09 -8.77 12.23
N ILE A 49 -6.28 -9.70 11.73
CA ILE A 49 -5.54 -10.66 12.57
C ILE A 49 -4.61 -9.91 13.52
N LEU A 50 -3.87 -8.92 13.03
CA LEU A 50 -2.95 -8.13 13.83
C LEU A 50 -3.67 -7.40 14.99
N ILE A 51 -4.83 -6.78 14.71
CA ILE A 51 -5.63 -6.11 15.73
C ILE A 51 -6.16 -7.12 16.77
N MET A 52 -6.64 -8.28 16.32
CA MET A 52 -7.14 -9.32 17.23
C MET A 52 -6.03 -9.88 18.11
N THR A 53 -4.88 -10.23 17.52
CA THR A 53 -3.72 -10.73 18.27
C THR A 53 -3.19 -9.69 19.26
N TRP A 54 -3.13 -8.42 18.87
CA TRP A 54 -2.73 -7.33 19.78
C TRP A 54 -3.70 -7.17 20.94
N SER A 55 -5.01 -7.19 20.66
CA SER A 55 -6.04 -7.11 21.69
C SER A 55 -5.97 -8.27 22.68
N LEU A 56 -5.75 -9.49 22.17
CA LEU A 56 -5.57 -10.68 23.00
C LEU A 56 -4.30 -10.58 23.85
N LEU A 57 -3.20 -10.09 23.28
CA LEU A 57 -1.95 -9.88 24.00
C LEU A 57 -2.15 -8.88 25.15
N MET A 58 -2.86 -7.78 24.92
CA MET A 58 -3.15 -6.78 25.97
C MET A 58 -4.04 -7.34 27.08
N LEU A 59 -4.99 -8.20 26.74
CA LEU A 59 -5.83 -8.89 27.72
C LEU A 59 -4.99 -9.85 28.58
N LEU A 60 -4.12 -10.63 27.95
CA LEU A 60 -3.20 -11.53 28.66
C LEU A 60 -2.23 -10.74 29.56
N LEU A 61 -1.69 -9.63 29.05
CA LEU A 61 -0.81 -8.74 29.79
C LEU A 61 -1.53 -8.17 31.02
N GLY A 62 -2.77 -7.71 30.86
CA GLY A 62 -3.60 -7.22 31.96
C GLY A 62 -3.86 -8.28 33.03
N TYR A 63 -4.10 -9.53 32.62
CA TYR A 63 -4.24 -10.64 33.56
C TYR A 63 -2.95 -10.90 34.36
N VAL A 64 -1.79 -10.86 33.70
CA VAL A 64 -0.48 -10.98 34.37
C VAL A 64 -0.28 -9.84 35.37
N PHE A 65 -0.55 -8.60 34.98
CA PHE A 65 -0.47 -7.45 35.89
C PHE A 65 -1.37 -7.62 37.11
N MET A 66 -2.61 -8.09 36.90
CA MET A 66 -3.55 -8.34 37.99
C MET A 66 -3.05 -9.40 38.97
N TYR A 67 -2.43 -10.47 38.47
CA TYR A 67 -1.84 -11.52 39.29
C TYR A 67 -0.69 -11.01 40.17
N PHE A 68 0.19 -10.16 39.62
CA PHE A 68 1.35 -9.65 40.36
C PHE A 68 1.00 -8.52 41.34
N LEU A 69 0.13 -7.61 40.94
CA LEU A 69 -0.15 -6.39 41.71
C LEU A 69 -1.28 -6.57 42.72
N ASN A 70 -2.12 -7.61 42.58
CA ASN A 70 -3.35 -7.83 43.35
C ASN A 70 -4.32 -6.63 43.39
N ASP A 71 -4.07 -5.61 42.57
CA ASP A 71 -4.87 -4.39 42.47
C ASP A 71 -5.33 -4.21 41.02
N THR A 72 -6.65 -4.25 40.84
CA THR A 72 -7.30 -4.14 39.54
C THR A 72 -7.10 -2.76 38.91
N LEU A 73 -7.14 -1.68 39.71
CA LEU A 73 -7.00 -0.32 39.19
C LEU A 73 -5.58 -0.08 38.69
N LEU A 74 -4.58 -0.51 39.46
CA LEU A 74 -3.18 -0.35 39.07
C LEU A 74 -2.86 -1.16 37.80
N SER A 75 -3.46 -2.33 37.65
CA SER A 75 -3.31 -3.18 36.46
C SER A 75 -3.89 -2.53 35.20
N ILE A 76 -5.08 -1.92 35.31
CA ILE A 76 -5.71 -1.19 34.19
C ILE A 76 -4.85 0.00 33.79
N VAL A 77 -4.36 0.78 34.75
CA VAL A 77 -3.49 1.93 34.49
C VAL A 77 -2.17 1.49 33.84
N GLY A 78 -1.62 0.35 34.27
CA GLY A 78 -0.42 -0.25 33.66
C GLY A 78 -0.62 -0.58 32.19
N VAL A 79 -1.67 -1.33 31.86
CA VAL A 79 -2.01 -1.69 30.46
C VAL A 79 -2.30 -0.44 29.63
N LEU A 80 -2.98 0.56 30.20
CA LEU A 80 -3.27 1.82 29.52
C LEU A 80 -1.98 2.58 29.21
N THR A 81 -1.04 2.64 30.15
CA THR A 81 0.26 3.29 29.97
C THR A 81 1.05 2.64 28.83
N VAL A 82 1.07 1.31 28.76
CA VAL A 82 1.71 0.57 27.67
C VAL A 82 1.07 0.91 26.32
N ASN A 83 -0.26 1.00 26.25
CA ASN A 83 -0.96 1.37 25.02
C ASN A 83 -0.66 2.81 24.58
N ILE A 84 -0.64 3.77 25.50
CA ILE A 84 -0.28 5.16 25.21
C ILE A 84 1.15 5.25 24.66
N LEU A 85 2.10 4.54 25.27
CA LEU A 85 3.47 4.50 24.80
C LEU A 85 3.56 3.96 23.37
N PHE A 86 2.88 2.85 23.09
CA PHE A 86 2.85 2.25 21.76
C PHE A 86 2.18 3.16 20.72
N PHE A 87 1.15 3.90 21.12
CA PHE A 87 0.47 4.88 20.28
C PHE A 87 1.41 6.03 19.89
N ILE A 88 2.16 6.59 20.85
CA ILE A 88 3.15 7.66 20.60
C ILE A 88 4.27 7.16 19.67
N LEU A 89 4.78 5.94 19.89
CA LEU A 89 5.77 5.32 19.02
C LEU A 89 5.24 5.13 17.59
N SER A 90 4.00 4.67 17.47
CA SER A 90 3.35 4.48 16.17
C SER A 90 3.16 5.80 15.43
N LEU A 91 2.73 6.87 16.12
CA LEU A 91 2.64 8.22 15.56
C LEU A 91 4.01 8.74 15.08
N SER A 92 5.05 8.54 15.89
CA SER A 92 6.41 8.97 15.54
C SER A 92 6.94 8.22 14.32
N CYS A 93 6.67 6.91 14.25
CA CYS A 93 6.99 6.08 13.10
C CYS A 93 6.21 6.53 11.86
N LEU A 94 4.90 6.77 11.99
CA LEU A 94 4.05 7.25 10.90
C LEU A 94 4.55 8.59 10.35
N MET A 95 4.84 9.56 11.22
CA MET A 95 5.42 10.86 10.84
C MET A 95 6.75 10.69 10.10
N SER A 96 7.61 9.79 10.58
CA SER A 96 8.90 9.50 9.93
C SER A 96 8.72 8.85 8.55
N ASN A 97 7.76 7.93 8.41
CA ASN A 97 7.44 7.29 7.13
C ASN A 97 6.79 8.27 6.15
N LEU A 98 5.86 9.12 6.61
CA LEU A 98 5.28 10.20 5.83
C LEU A 98 6.36 11.15 5.31
N LYS A 99 7.36 11.50 6.14
CA LYS A 99 8.49 12.33 5.71
C LYS A 99 9.32 11.66 4.61
N LYS A 100 9.52 10.34 4.68
CA LYS A 100 10.25 9.55 3.67
C LYS A 100 9.46 9.38 2.37
N ILE A 101 8.14 9.24 2.45
CA ILE A 101 7.23 9.08 1.30
C ILE A 101 6.93 10.43 0.65
N SER A 102 6.98 11.53 1.41
CA SER A 102 6.89 12.86 0.81
C SER A 102 7.99 12.93 -0.25
N PHE A 103 7.58 13.07 -1.51
CA PHE A 103 8.43 13.20 -2.68
C PHE A 103 9.28 14.49 -2.63
N ALA A 104 9.65 14.99 -1.44
CA ALA A 104 10.51 16.13 -1.21
C ALA A 104 11.83 15.97 -1.97
N LYS A 105 12.48 14.80 -1.84
CA LYS A 105 13.72 14.51 -2.59
C LYS A 105 13.52 14.40 -4.09
N THR A 106 12.39 13.83 -4.53
CA THR A 106 12.08 13.70 -5.96
C THR A 106 11.76 15.08 -6.57
N ARG A 107 11.06 15.94 -5.83
CA ARG A 107 10.79 17.34 -6.21
C ARG A 107 12.07 18.17 -6.27
N GLU A 108 12.99 18.04 -5.31
CA GLU A 108 14.30 18.69 -5.37
C GLU A 108 15.14 18.22 -6.55
N TYR A 109 15.11 16.91 -6.85
CA TYR A 109 15.82 16.36 -8.01
C TYR A 109 15.27 16.90 -9.34
N PHE A 110 13.94 17.02 -9.48
CA PHE A 110 13.33 17.63 -10.66
C PHE A 110 13.51 19.16 -10.71
N ALA A 111 13.56 19.85 -9.57
CA ALA A 111 13.77 21.29 -9.52
C ALA A 111 15.22 21.68 -9.90
N THR A 112 16.22 20.92 -9.46
CA THR A 112 17.64 21.21 -9.76
C THR A 112 17.97 20.93 -11.22
N LYS A 113 17.46 19.84 -11.79
CA LYS A 113 17.76 19.45 -13.18
C LYS A 113 17.10 20.36 -14.24
N GLY A 114 16.07 21.13 -13.87
CA GLY A 114 15.45 22.13 -14.74
C GLY A 114 16.26 23.42 -14.87
N GLN A 115 17.19 23.71 -13.95
CA GLN A 115 18.03 24.91 -14.01
C GLN A 115 19.32 24.72 -14.83
N ASP A 116 19.82 23.50 -14.99
CA ASP A 116 21.00 23.20 -15.82
C ASP A 116 20.69 23.13 -17.35
N GLN A 117 19.44 23.39 -17.75
CA GLN A 117 19.00 23.42 -19.15
C GLN A 117 18.50 24.81 -19.62
N SER A 118 18.71 25.89 -18.85
CA SER A 118 18.45 27.27 -19.29
C SER A 118 19.72 28.05 -19.54
#